data_AF-M8APY9-F1
#
_entry.id   AF-M8APY9-F1
#
_cell.length_a   1.000
_cell.length_b   1.000
_cell.length_c   1.000
_cell.angle_alpha   90.00
_cell.angle_beta   90.00
_cell.angle_gamma   90.00
#
_symmetry.space_group_name_H-M   'P 1'
#
loop_
_entity.id
_entity.type
_entity.pdbx_description
1 polymer ?
#
loop_
_entity_poly.entity_id
_entity_poly.type
_entity_poly.pdbx_seq_one_letter_code
_entity_poly.pdbx_strand_id
1 'polypeptide(L)'
;MKLQSRRNLGATAGHRFGFFRRNHKLNAAMIIAIFTAVGCLIWCMSENRNEREHVVNEIPMASSKGLNALARANEPIADTQKGCCWAMAAVASVEALHYMKTNQSIMLSVQQLIDCDTKNNGCNAGHSEDALEYIKKNGLWSESSYPYMYQSNSLGCKGNKTVVARISGFETVSRTEEALEEAVAKQPVIIRLKWPPSMHNYKGGIVEYEDLPTTLPDGTELRWHAVIIVGYGTDSNGVKFWRLKNSWGETWGEGGYGRIRRHVHNGQGVLGICAYPAVYPVVW
;
A
#
# COMPACT_ATOMS: atom_id res chain seq x y z
N MET A 1 33.56 -57.42 -26.28
CA MET A 1 34.10 -58.78 -26.04
C MET A 1 35.40 -58.63 -25.25
N LYS A 2 35.72 -59.36 -24.17
CA LYS A 2 34.99 -60.40 -23.38
C LYS A 2 35.37 -60.23 -21.87
N LEU A 3 34.39 -60.49 -20.99
CA LEU A 3 34.39 -61.20 -19.68
C LEU A 3 35.74 -61.32 -18.89
N GLN A 4 35.89 -60.92 -17.61
CA GLN A 4 35.21 -61.25 -16.32
C GLN A 4 35.73 -62.48 -15.52
N SER A 5 36.25 -62.24 -14.29
CA SER A 5 36.14 -63.05 -13.04
C SER A 5 36.85 -62.26 -11.91
N ARG A 6 36.34 -61.95 -10.68
CA ARG A 6 35.81 -62.76 -9.53
C ARG A 6 36.89 -63.69 -8.93
N ARG A 7 37.17 -63.83 -7.61
CA ARG A 7 36.47 -63.76 -6.28
C ARG A 7 37.55 -63.50 -5.16
N ASN A 8 37.36 -63.24 -3.84
CA ASN A 8 36.31 -62.61 -2.96
C ASN A 8 36.81 -62.55 -1.47
N LEU A 9 36.13 -61.77 -0.58
CA LEU A 9 36.15 -61.80 0.93
C LEU A 9 37.41 -61.26 1.68
N GLY A 10 37.33 -60.68 2.91
CA GLY A 10 36.18 -60.22 3.73
C GLY A 10 36.55 -59.82 5.20
N ALA A 11 35.66 -59.06 5.89
CA ALA A 11 35.34 -58.99 7.36
C ALA A 11 36.44 -58.93 8.48
N THR A 12 36.30 -58.34 9.69
CA THR A 12 35.33 -57.41 10.34
C THR A 12 35.87 -56.76 11.66
N ALA A 13 35.29 -55.61 12.01
CA ALA A 13 35.27 -54.76 13.24
C ALA A 13 35.53 -55.30 14.69
N GLY A 14 35.88 -54.35 15.60
CA GLY A 14 35.85 -54.44 17.09
C GLY A 14 36.77 -53.37 17.75
N HIS A 15 36.43 -52.31 18.54
CA HIS A 15 35.37 -51.87 19.48
C HIS A 15 35.57 -52.13 21.00
N ARG A 16 36.05 -51.10 21.74
CA ARG A 16 35.66 -50.62 23.12
C ARG A 16 36.59 -49.46 23.53
N PHE A 17 36.18 -48.27 24.01
CA PHE A 17 35.25 -47.78 25.06
C PHE A 17 35.86 -47.56 26.45
N GLY A 18 35.85 -46.29 26.90
CA GLY A 18 36.04 -45.82 28.28
C GLY A 18 35.30 -44.48 28.45
N PHE A 19 34.63 -44.23 29.58
CA PHE A 19 33.55 -43.22 29.61
C PHE A 19 33.21 -42.66 31.02
N PHE A 20 33.30 -41.34 31.22
CA PHE A 20 32.63 -40.54 32.28
C PHE A 20 32.60 -39.08 31.78
N ARG A 21 31.47 -38.39 31.54
CA ARG A 21 30.48 -37.79 32.49
C ARG A 21 31.19 -36.99 33.61
N ARG A 22 30.90 -35.71 33.84
CA ARG A 22 29.64 -34.91 33.77
C ARG A 22 30.03 -33.40 33.56
N ASN A 23 29.18 -32.40 33.25
CA ASN A 23 27.73 -32.32 32.94
C ASN A 23 27.39 -30.98 32.22
N HIS A 24 26.65 -30.97 31.10
CA HIS A 24 25.62 -29.95 30.76
C HIS A 24 24.88 -30.38 29.48
N LYS A 25 23.54 -30.50 29.52
CA LYS A 25 22.73 -30.89 28.35
C LYS A 25 22.21 -29.66 27.61
N LEU A 26 22.73 -29.37 26.42
CA LEU A 26 21.95 -28.65 25.40
C LEU A 26 20.88 -29.62 24.89
N ASN A 27 19.62 -29.20 24.96
CA ASN A 27 18.49 -30.05 24.58
C ASN A 27 18.33 -30.05 23.05
N ALA A 28 17.84 -31.14 22.46
CA ALA A 28 17.74 -31.25 20.99
C ALA A 28 16.92 -30.12 20.35
N ALA A 29 15.85 -29.67 21.03
CA ALA A 29 15.05 -28.50 20.63
C ALA A 29 15.87 -27.19 20.54
N MET A 30 16.91 -27.02 21.36
CA MET A 30 17.77 -25.83 21.35
C MET A 30 18.79 -25.86 20.20
N ILE A 31 19.27 -27.06 19.83
CA ILE A 31 20.11 -27.24 18.63
C ILE A 31 19.28 -26.99 17.37
N ILE A 32 18.05 -27.52 17.31
CA ILE A 32 17.10 -27.24 16.22
C ILE A 32 16.81 -25.73 16.15
N ALA A 33 16.56 -25.07 17.29
CA ALA A 33 16.32 -23.62 17.34
C ALA A 33 17.52 -22.79 16.84
N ILE A 34 18.76 -23.24 17.06
CA ILE A 34 19.95 -22.58 16.52
C ILE A 34 20.02 -22.77 15.00
N PHE A 35 19.75 -23.98 14.47
CA PHE A 35 19.74 -24.20 13.02
C PHE A 35 18.57 -23.49 12.31
N THR A 36 17.40 -23.38 12.92
CA THR A 36 16.29 -22.58 12.35
C THR A 36 16.53 -21.08 12.48
N ALA A 37 17.10 -20.59 13.58
CA ALA A 37 17.46 -19.17 13.73
C ALA A 37 18.58 -18.75 12.77
N VAL A 38 19.64 -19.55 12.63
CA VAL A 38 20.72 -19.30 11.65
C VAL A 38 20.23 -19.47 10.22
N GLY A 39 19.37 -20.45 9.94
CA GLY A 39 18.71 -20.59 8.64
C GLY A 39 17.82 -19.39 8.29
N CYS A 40 17.03 -18.89 9.25
CA CYS A 40 16.18 -17.71 9.10
C CYS A 40 17.02 -16.43 8.97
N LEU A 41 18.13 -16.29 9.69
CA LEU A 41 19.08 -15.19 9.51
C LEU A 41 19.76 -15.24 8.13
N ILE A 42 20.17 -16.42 7.66
CA ILE A 42 20.75 -16.57 6.30
C ILE A 42 19.71 -16.27 5.22
N TRP A 43 18.46 -16.69 5.40
CA TRP A 43 17.35 -16.37 4.50
C TRP A 43 17.06 -14.87 4.49
N CYS A 44 16.93 -14.24 5.66
CA CYS A 44 16.75 -12.79 5.81
C CYS A 44 17.95 -11.98 5.26
N MET A 45 19.18 -12.48 5.37
CA MET A 45 20.39 -11.92 4.77
C MET A 45 20.60 -12.31 3.28
N SER A 46 19.69 -13.11 2.72
CA SER A 46 19.58 -13.45 1.30
C SER A 46 18.52 -12.55 0.63
N GLU A 47 17.33 -12.42 1.22
CA GLU A 47 16.32 -11.42 0.79
C GLU A 47 16.91 -10.01 0.74
N ASN A 48 17.66 -9.61 1.78
CA ASN A 48 18.32 -8.30 1.84
C ASN A 48 19.48 -8.09 0.84
N ARG A 49 19.74 -9.03 -0.09
CA ARG A 49 20.89 -8.98 -1.01
C ARG A 49 20.59 -9.33 -2.47
N ASN A 50 19.44 -8.93 -3.01
CA ASN A 50 19.39 -8.56 -4.43
C ASN A 50 18.31 -7.57 -4.90
N GLU A 51 17.34 -7.15 -4.08
CA GLU A 51 16.31 -6.17 -4.48
C GLU A 51 16.62 -4.73 -4.04
N ARG A 52 17.84 -4.26 -4.33
CA ARG A 52 18.08 -2.82 -4.50
C ARG A 52 17.93 -2.46 -5.97
N GLU A 53 16.68 -2.39 -6.43
CA GLU A 53 16.38 -1.60 -7.62
C GLU A 53 16.98 -0.19 -7.42
N HIS A 54 17.75 0.29 -8.38
CA HIS A 54 18.32 1.64 -8.34
C HIS A 54 17.23 2.67 -8.69
N VAL A 55 16.27 2.89 -7.79
CA VAL A 55 15.18 3.85 -7.97
C VAL A 55 15.74 5.26 -7.97
N VAL A 56 16.02 5.76 -9.17
CA VAL A 56 16.42 7.16 -9.38
C VAL A 56 15.19 8.04 -9.13
N ASN A 57 15.33 8.96 -8.16
CA ASN A 57 14.32 9.92 -7.70
C ASN A 57 13.11 9.34 -6.94
N GLU A 58 13.33 8.50 -5.92
CA GLU A 58 12.32 8.40 -4.84
C GLU A 58 12.07 9.79 -4.23
N ILE A 59 10.80 10.21 -4.15
CA ILE A 59 10.38 11.09 -3.06
C ILE A 59 10.66 10.34 -1.76
N PRO A 60 11.44 10.89 -0.80
CA PRO A 60 11.92 10.12 0.34
C PRO A 60 10.79 9.42 1.08
N MET A 61 11.04 8.18 1.55
CA MET A 61 10.09 7.38 2.35
C MET A 61 9.49 8.08 3.57
N ALA A 62 9.95 9.28 3.94
CA ALA A 62 9.22 10.23 4.76
C ALA A 62 7.76 10.47 4.28
N SER A 63 7.44 10.37 2.98
CA SER A 63 6.07 10.50 2.46
C SER A 63 5.14 9.33 2.82
N SER A 64 5.68 8.21 3.32
CA SER A 64 4.87 7.12 3.89
C SER A 64 4.37 7.42 5.31
N LYS A 65 5.11 8.27 6.05
CA LYS A 65 4.75 8.69 7.39
C LYS A 65 3.62 9.71 7.29
N GLY A 66 2.53 9.46 7.99
CA GLY A 66 1.31 10.26 7.85
C GLY A 66 0.32 9.73 6.81
N LEU A 67 0.51 8.56 6.19
CA LEU A 67 -0.57 7.89 5.42
C LEU A 67 -1.39 6.93 6.30
N ASN A 68 -1.74 7.37 7.51
CA ASN A 68 -2.23 6.51 8.58
C ASN A 68 -3.64 5.96 8.29
N ALA A 69 -4.49 6.67 7.54
CA ALA A 69 -5.77 6.15 7.05
C ALA A 69 -5.58 4.99 6.06
N LEU A 70 -4.59 5.05 5.16
CA LEU A 70 -4.32 3.95 4.21
C LEU A 70 -3.68 2.73 4.89
N ALA A 71 -2.90 2.92 5.96
CA ALA A 71 -2.36 1.82 6.77
C ALA A 71 -3.41 1.14 7.68
N ARG A 72 -4.46 1.86 8.10
CA ARG A 72 -5.58 1.29 8.90
C ARG A 72 -6.43 0.25 8.17
N ALA A 73 -6.19 0.04 6.88
CA ALA A 73 -6.85 -0.96 6.05
C ALA A 73 -6.32 -2.41 6.23
N ASN A 74 -5.64 -2.73 7.34
CA ASN A 74 -4.99 -4.02 7.58
C ASN A 74 -5.93 -5.18 7.95
N GLU A 75 -7.25 -5.00 7.82
CA GLU A 75 -8.30 -6.02 7.97
C GLU A 75 -8.95 -6.30 6.59
N PRO A 76 -9.70 -7.40 6.39
CA PRO A 76 -9.93 -8.00 5.07
C PRO A 76 -10.33 -7.05 3.94
N ILE A 77 -9.73 -7.26 2.77
CA ILE A 77 -9.92 -6.45 1.55
C ILE A 77 -11.42 -6.24 1.25
N ALA A 78 -12.27 -7.23 1.51
CA ALA A 78 -13.72 -7.17 1.34
C ALA A 78 -14.42 -6.01 2.10
N ASP A 79 -13.96 -5.63 3.30
CA ASP A 79 -14.53 -4.50 4.04
C ASP A 79 -14.08 -3.16 3.42
N THR A 80 -12.83 -3.10 2.96
CA THR A 80 -12.28 -1.92 2.26
C THR A 80 -12.76 -1.76 0.82
N GLN A 81 -13.44 -2.77 0.26
CA GLN A 81 -14.13 -2.71 -1.04
C GLN A 81 -15.49 -2.00 -0.97
N LYS A 82 -16.02 -1.72 0.23
CA LYS A 82 -17.30 -1.01 0.45
C LYS A 82 -17.23 0.50 0.10
N GLY A 83 -16.72 0.89 -1.06
CA GLY A 83 -16.83 2.25 -1.60
C GLY A 83 -16.19 3.42 -0.83
N CYS A 84 -15.76 3.28 0.43
CA CYS A 84 -15.28 4.39 1.27
C CYS A 84 -13.84 4.88 0.93
N CYS A 85 -13.28 4.46 -0.20
CA CYS A 85 -11.91 4.80 -0.62
C CYS A 85 -11.68 6.31 -0.84
N TRP A 86 -12.73 7.05 -1.24
CA TRP A 86 -12.70 8.52 -1.33
C TRP A 86 -12.36 9.18 0.02
N ALA A 87 -12.96 8.69 1.12
CA ALA A 87 -12.73 9.19 2.46
C ALA A 87 -11.33 8.81 2.96
N MET A 88 -10.88 7.58 2.69
CA MET A 88 -9.53 7.10 3.00
C MET A 88 -8.45 7.97 2.34
N ALA A 89 -8.59 8.24 1.04
CA ALA A 89 -7.66 9.08 0.29
C ALA A 89 -7.72 10.56 0.73
N ALA A 90 -8.92 11.10 0.98
CA ALA A 90 -9.08 12.45 1.51
C ALA A 90 -8.34 12.61 2.85
N VAL A 91 -8.59 11.73 3.83
CA VAL A 91 -7.94 11.81 5.15
C VAL A 91 -6.43 11.61 5.06
N ALA A 92 -5.94 10.58 4.36
CA ALA A 92 -4.50 10.33 4.27
C ALA A 92 -3.75 11.48 3.57
N SER A 93 -4.35 12.17 2.60
CA SER A 93 -3.72 13.37 2.01
C SER A 93 -3.52 14.50 3.03
N VAL A 94 -4.45 14.66 3.97
CA VAL A 94 -4.39 15.69 5.03
C VAL A 94 -3.46 15.27 6.17
N GLU A 95 -3.45 14.00 6.56
CA GLU A 95 -2.48 13.44 7.50
C GLU A 95 -1.04 13.57 6.96
N ALA A 96 -0.82 13.33 5.66
CA ALA A 96 0.49 13.46 5.00
C ALA A 96 0.91 14.93 4.85
N LEU A 97 0.03 15.83 4.39
CA LEU A 97 0.32 17.27 4.32
C LEU A 97 0.65 17.82 5.72
N HIS A 98 -0.07 17.38 6.76
CA HIS A 98 0.27 17.74 8.13
C HIS A 98 1.68 17.26 8.51
N TYR A 99 2.01 15.98 8.29
CA TYR A 99 3.35 15.45 8.54
C TYR A 99 4.45 16.22 7.78
N MET A 100 4.22 16.56 6.51
CA MET A 100 5.16 17.34 5.70
C MET A 100 5.36 18.79 6.19
N LYS A 101 4.40 19.35 6.92
CA LYS A 101 4.44 20.72 7.46
C LYS A 101 4.95 20.78 8.91
N THR A 102 4.71 19.76 9.74
CA THR A 102 5.03 19.75 11.18
C THR A 102 6.09 18.73 11.59
N ASN A 103 6.41 17.77 10.72
CA ASN A 103 7.17 16.55 11.03
C ASN A 103 6.58 15.73 12.20
N GLN A 104 5.28 15.86 12.46
CA GLN A 104 4.52 15.11 13.46
C GLN A 104 3.43 14.28 12.78
N SER A 105 3.29 13.01 13.17
CA SER A 105 2.22 12.14 12.67
C SER A 105 0.94 12.34 13.47
N ILE A 106 -0.17 12.57 12.78
CA ILE A 106 -1.52 12.60 13.37
C ILE A 106 -2.39 11.48 12.79
N MET A 107 -3.41 11.06 13.56
CA MET A 107 -4.41 10.10 13.11
C MET A 107 -5.79 10.74 13.14
N LEU A 108 -6.43 10.82 11.97
CA LEU A 108 -7.67 11.55 11.74
C LEU A 108 -8.84 10.61 11.43
N SER A 109 -10.04 11.03 11.82
CA SER A 109 -11.25 10.20 11.65
C SER A 109 -11.68 10.11 10.18
N VAL A 110 -11.57 8.91 9.62
CA VAL A 110 -12.18 8.57 8.32
C VAL A 110 -13.70 8.40 8.48
N GLN A 111 -14.13 7.90 9.64
CA GLN A 111 -15.53 7.68 9.96
C GLN A 111 -16.35 8.98 9.98
N GLN A 112 -15.74 10.11 10.38
CA GLN A 112 -16.36 11.42 10.30
C GLN A 112 -16.84 11.73 8.87
N LEU A 113 -16.00 11.51 7.85
CA LEU A 113 -16.43 11.75 6.47
C LEU A 113 -17.58 10.82 6.08
N ILE A 114 -17.42 9.52 6.38
CA ILE A 114 -18.37 8.46 6.03
C ILE A 114 -19.76 8.66 6.66
N ASP A 115 -19.82 9.26 7.86
CA ASP A 115 -21.06 9.48 8.62
C ASP A 115 -21.62 10.92 8.51
N CYS A 116 -20.77 11.92 8.23
CA CYS A 116 -21.11 13.34 8.34
C CYS A 116 -20.98 14.17 7.04
N ASP A 117 -20.31 13.68 5.99
CA ASP A 117 -20.26 14.38 4.71
C ASP A 117 -21.49 14.05 3.86
N THR A 118 -22.55 14.84 4.05
CA THR A 118 -23.86 14.62 3.41
C THR A 118 -23.89 14.89 1.91
N LYS A 119 -22.77 15.26 1.27
CA LYS A 119 -22.64 15.22 -0.20
C LYS A 119 -22.30 13.82 -0.71
N ASN A 120 -21.60 13.04 0.10
CA ASN A 120 -21.10 11.73 -0.25
C ASN A 120 -22.01 10.62 0.31
N ASN A 121 -22.07 9.48 -0.37
CA ASN A 121 -22.97 8.38 0.00
C ASN A 121 -22.29 7.36 0.93
N GLY A 122 -21.44 7.86 1.84
CA GLY A 122 -20.70 7.05 2.80
C GLY A 122 -19.89 5.92 2.14
N CYS A 123 -20.16 4.69 2.57
CA CYS A 123 -19.55 3.47 2.01
C CYS A 123 -20.33 2.86 0.83
N ASN A 124 -21.05 3.67 0.03
CA ASN A 124 -21.61 3.25 -1.27
C ASN A 124 -20.85 3.85 -2.45
N ALA A 125 -20.62 5.17 -2.41
CA ALA A 125 -19.86 5.94 -3.40
C ALA A 125 -19.49 7.32 -2.83
N GLY A 126 -18.46 7.96 -3.39
CA GLY A 126 -18.15 9.34 -3.08
C GLY A 126 -16.96 9.92 -3.86
N HIS A 127 -16.74 11.22 -3.68
CA HIS A 127 -15.74 12.05 -4.33
C HIS A 127 -14.84 12.72 -3.29
N SER A 128 -13.52 12.59 -3.47
CA SER A 128 -12.52 13.15 -2.56
C SER A 128 -12.51 14.67 -2.56
N GLU A 129 -12.93 15.31 -3.65
CA GLU A 129 -13.05 16.76 -3.78
C GLU A 129 -14.13 17.34 -2.85
N ASP A 130 -15.30 16.70 -2.77
CA ASP A 130 -16.35 17.08 -1.84
C ASP A 130 -15.94 16.83 -0.38
N ALA A 131 -15.19 15.77 -0.13
CA ALA A 131 -14.59 15.50 1.17
C ALA A 131 -13.55 16.56 1.57
N LEU A 132 -12.72 17.04 0.64
CA LEU A 132 -11.76 18.12 0.90
C LEU A 132 -12.50 19.45 1.17
N GLU A 133 -13.58 19.76 0.44
CA GLU A 133 -14.43 20.93 0.77
C GLU A 133 -15.11 20.77 2.15
N TYR A 134 -15.53 19.56 2.52
CA TYR A 134 -16.01 19.25 3.87
C TYR A 134 -14.91 19.49 4.93
N ILE A 135 -13.67 19.03 4.70
CA ILE A 135 -12.55 19.17 5.65
C ILE A 135 -12.14 20.63 5.81
N LYS A 136 -12.14 21.41 4.73
CA LYS A 136 -11.95 22.86 4.73
C LYS A 136 -13.01 23.56 5.59
N LYS A 137 -14.29 23.26 5.35
CA LYS A 137 -15.42 23.88 6.07
C LYS A 137 -15.47 23.47 7.54
N ASN A 138 -15.41 22.17 7.83
CA ASN A 138 -15.73 21.61 9.16
C ASN A 138 -14.48 21.22 9.97
N GLY A 139 -13.40 20.82 9.30
CA GLY A 139 -12.22 20.21 9.92
C GLY A 139 -12.44 18.74 10.29
N LEU A 140 -11.35 18.07 10.70
CA LEU A 140 -11.34 16.66 11.10
C LEU A 140 -11.07 16.49 12.59
N TRP A 141 -11.77 15.53 13.20
CA TRP A 141 -11.54 15.00 14.54
C TRP A 141 -10.41 13.97 14.55
N SER A 142 -9.84 13.68 15.73
CA SER A 142 -8.86 12.58 15.85
C SER A 142 -9.55 11.22 15.70
N GLU A 143 -8.84 10.24 15.13
CA GLU A 143 -9.32 8.86 15.04
C GLU A 143 -9.70 8.28 16.41
N SER A 144 -8.90 8.58 17.44
CA SER A 144 -9.17 8.17 18.82
C SER A 144 -10.49 8.69 19.40
N SER A 145 -11.04 9.77 18.83
CA SER A 145 -12.31 10.35 19.27
C SER A 145 -13.52 9.83 18.48
N TYR A 146 -13.31 9.33 17.25
CA TYR A 146 -14.34 8.76 16.37
C TYR A 146 -13.69 7.69 15.46
N PRO A 147 -13.49 6.46 15.96
CA PRO A 147 -12.76 5.42 15.23
C PRO A 147 -13.47 4.95 13.96
N TYR A 148 -12.70 4.41 13.02
CA TYR A 148 -13.21 3.75 11.81
C TYR A 148 -14.00 2.48 12.14
N MET A 149 -15.16 2.31 11.49
CA MET A 149 -16.11 1.22 11.72
C MET A 149 -16.39 0.37 10.45
N TYR A 150 -15.62 0.54 9.37
CA TYR A 150 -15.70 -0.26 8.14
C TYR A 150 -17.05 -0.21 7.40
N GLN A 151 -17.94 0.73 7.74
CA GLN A 151 -19.24 0.97 7.11
C GLN A 151 -19.84 2.30 7.59
N SER A 152 -20.88 2.80 6.92
CA SER A 152 -21.67 3.91 7.42
C SER A 152 -22.46 3.55 8.67
N ASN A 153 -22.48 4.46 9.64
CA ASN A 153 -23.20 4.31 10.90
C ASN A 153 -24.71 4.46 10.69
N SER A 154 -25.50 3.45 11.09
CA SER A 154 -26.97 3.47 11.00
C SER A 154 -27.62 4.56 11.88
N LEU A 155 -26.88 5.12 12.83
CA LEU A 155 -27.29 6.25 13.67
C LEU A 155 -26.73 7.61 13.17
N GLY A 156 -26.08 7.63 12.00
CA GLY A 156 -25.52 8.83 11.37
C GLY A 156 -24.38 9.49 12.14
N CYS A 157 -24.10 10.74 11.77
CA CYS A 157 -23.02 11.59 12.31
C CYS A 157 -23.13 11.82 13.82
N LYS A 158 -22.24 11.21 14.61
CA LYS A 158 -22.12 11.44 16.06
C LYS A 158 -21.16 12.60 16.36
N GLY A 159 -21.64 13.82 16.09
CA GLY A 159 -20.88 15.06 16.20
C GLY A 159 -20.48 15.50 17.62
N ASN A 160 -20.17 16.79 17.77
CA ASN A 160 -19.71 17.43 19.00
C ASN A 160 -18.39 16.87 19.56
N LYS A 161 -17.31 16.94 18.74
CA LYS A 161 -15.95 16.53 19.09
C LYS A 161 -14.94 17.61 18.69
N THR A 162 -13.77 17.62 19.34
CA THR A 162 -12.71 18.60 19.08
C THR A 162 -12.08 18.40 17.70
N VAL A 163 -12.08 19.45 16.88
CA VAL A 163 -11.36 19.47 15.60
C VAL A 163 -9.86 19.59 15.87
N VAL A 164 -9.06 18.72 15.26
CA VAL A 164 -7.60 18.66 15.42
C VAL A 164 -6.82 18.98 14.13
N ALA A 165 -7.49 18.95 12.97
CA ALA A 165 -6.92 19.37 11.68
C ALA A 165 -7.96 20.07 10.80
N ARG A 166 -7.49 20.97 9.91
CA ARG A 166 -8.27 21.66 8.88
C ARG A 166 -7.32 22.08 7.75
N ILE A 167 -7.84 22.14 6.52
CA ILE A 167 -7.13 22.63 5.32
C ILE A 167 -7.66 24.02 4.94
N SER A 168 -6.85 24.84 4.25
CA SER A 168 -7.30 26.14 3.71
C SER A 168 -8.11 25.98 2.43
N GLY A 169 -7.83 24.92 1.67
CA GLY A 169 -8.52 24.54 0.44
C GLY A 169 -7.92 23.26 -0.14
N PHE A 170 -8.16 23.03 -1.43
CA PHE A 170 -7.53 22.00 -2.23
C PHE A 170 -7.35 22.51 -3.65
N GLU A 171 -6.36 21.99 -4.36
CA GLU A 171 -6.08 22.32 -5.76
C GLU A 171 -6.48 21.17 -6.69
N THR A 172 -6.78 21.51 -7.95
CA THR A 172 -7.06 20.55 -9.02
C THR A 172 -5.90 20.50 -10.02
N VAL A 173 -5.50 19.30 -10.39
CA VAL A 173 -4.41 19.04 -11.33
C VAL A 173 -4.98 18.78 -12.73
N SER A 174 -4.35 19.38 -13.73
CA SER A 174 -4.67 19.13 -15.14
C SER A 174 -4.56 17.64 -15.50
N ARG A 175 -5.36 17.22 -16.46
CA ARG A 175 -5.52 15.83 -16.90
C ARG A 175 -4.39 15.34 -17.82
N THR A 176 -3.13 15.52 -17.41
CA THR A 176 -1.95 15.01 -18.12
C THR A 176 -0.93 14.46 -17.13
N GLU A 177 -0.06 13.55 -17.58
CA GLU A 177 0.95 12.94 -16.70
C GLU A 177 2.03 13.94 -16.27
N GLU A 178 2.29 14.98 -17.07
CA GLU A 178 3.25 16.06 -16.78
C GLU A 178 2.77 16.94 -15.63
N ALA A 179 1.51 17.37 -15.66
CA ALA A 179 0.91 18.16 -14.58
C ALA A 179 0.79 17.33 -13.29
N LEU A 180 0.53 16.02 -13.41
CA LEU A 180 0.55 15.08 -12.30
C LEU A 180 1.97 14.90 -11.73
N GLU A 181 3.02 14.92 -12.57
CA GLU A 181 4.42 14.82 -12.14
C GLU A 181 4.82 16.06 -11.35
N GLU A 182 4.49 17.25 -11.85
CA GLU A 182 4.68 18.53 -11.16
C GLU A 182 3.92 18.62 -9.82
N ALA A 183 2.76 17.98 -9.69
CA ALA A 183 1.99 17.97 -8.45
C ALA A 183 2.57 16.96 -7.44
N VAL A 184 2.83 15.73 -7.88
CA VAL A 184 3.39 14.64 -7.05
C VAL A 184 4.77 15.00 -6.53
N ALA A 185 5.60 15.70 -7.31
CA ALA A 185 6.91 16.20 -6.88
C ALA A 185 6.86 17.15 -5.66
N LYS A 186 5.68 17.75 -5.38
CA LYS A 186 5.48 18.70 -4.27
C LYS A 186 4.89 18.03 -3.03
N GLN A 187 3.94 17.11 -3.20
CA GLN A 187 3.30 16.32 -2.13
C GLN A 187 2.48 15.14 -2.69
N PRO A 188 2.03 14.18 -1.87
CA PRO A 188 1.14 13.12 -2.33
C PRO A 188 -0.18 13.64 -2.90
N VAL A 189 -0.65 13.04 -4.00
CA VAL A 189 -1.83 13.49 -4.77
C VAL A 189 -2.88 12.39 -4.85
N ILE A 190 -4.15 12.73 -4.61
CA ILE A 190 -5.28 11.82 -4.79
C ILE A 190 -5.60 11.69 -6.28
N ILE A 191 -5.67 10.45 -6.78
CA ILE A 191 -6.12 10.13 -8.13
C ILE A 191 -7.31 9.15 -8.08
N ARG A 192 -7.98 8.98 -9.23
CA ARG A 192 -8.95 7.89 -9.46
C ARG A 192 -8.42 6.97 -10.54
N LEU A 193 -8.51 5.65 -10.33
CA LEU A 193 -8.19 4.64 -11.34
C LEU A 193 -9.38 3.70 -11.54
N LYS A 194 -9.55 3.15 -12.74
CA LYS A 194 -10.41 1.97 -12.97
C LYS A 194 -9.69 0.76 -12.39
N TRP A 195 -10.32 -0.04 -11.51
CA TRP A 195 -9.70 -1.27 -11.03
C TRP A 195 -10.25 -2.52 -11.77
N PRO A 196 -9.43 -3.24 -12.54
CA PRO A 196 -9.80 -4.54 -13.10
C PRO A 196 -9.70 -5.64 -12.02
N PRO A 197 -10.36 -6.80 -12.21
CA PRO A 197 -10.28 -7.93 -11.28
C PRO A 197 -8.86 -8.39 -10.94
N SER A 198 -7.90 -8.30 -11.88
CA SER A 198 -6.49 -8.62 -11.65
C SER A 198 -5.86 -7.82 -10.51
N MET A 199 -6.30 -6.58 -10.27
CA MET A 199 -5.79 -5.74 -9.18
C MET A 199 -6.18 -6.25 -7.79
N HIS A 200 -7.14 -7.17 -7.63
CA HIS A 200 -7.40 -7.83 -6.34
C HIS A 200 -6.19 -8.67 -5.89
N ASN A 201 -5.53 -9.33 -6.84
CA ASN A 201 -4.47 -10.29 -6.62
C ASN A 201 -3.07 -9.73 -6.96
N TYR A 202 -2.95 -8.42 -7.13
CA TYR A 202 -1.67 -7.75 -7.37
C TYR A 202 -0.70 -7.99 -6.19
N LYS A 203 0.55 -8.35 -6.51
CA LYS A 203 1.62 -8.64 -5.55
C LYS A 203 2.93 -7.88 -5.81
N GLY A 204 3.11 -7.30 -6.99
CA GLY A 204 4.28 -6.48 -7.32
C GLY A 204 4.50 -6.33 -8.82
N GLY A 205 5.50 -5.53 -9.17
CA GLY A 205 5.86 -5.19 -10.55
C GLY A 205 5.05 -4.03 -11.11
N ILE A 206 5.47 -3.52 -12.27
CA ILE A 206 4.85 -2.36 -12.93
C ILE A 206 3.65 -2.84 -13.74
N VAL A 207 2.46 -2.30 -13.43
CA VAL A 207 1.24 -2.55 -14.20
C VAL A 207 1.25 -1.67 -15.46
N GLU A 208 1.12 -2.30 -16.64
CA GLU A 208 1.34 -1.65 -17.94
C GLU A 208 0.08 -1.60 -18.84
N TYR A 209 -1.12 -1.78 -18.30
CA TYR A 209 -2.34 -1.83 -19.11
C TYR A 209 -2.71 -0.45 -19.69
N GLU A 210 -2.19 -0.14 -20.89
CA GLU A 210 -2.47 1.11 -21.62
C GLU A 210 -3.92 1.12 -22.14
N ASP A 211 -4.40 0.02 -22.74
CA ASP A 211 -5.77 -0.16 -23.21
C ASP A 211 -6.62 -1.00 -22.23
N LEU A 212 -7.25 -0.33 -21.25
CA LEU A 212 -8.22 -0.97 -20.36
C LEU A 212 -9.66 -0.78 -20.88
N PRO A 213 -10.39 -1.87 -21.18
CA PRO A 213 -11.78 -1.76 -21.59
C PRO A 213 -12.61 -1.10 -20.48
N THR A 214 -13.62 -0.32 -20.86
CA THR A 214 -14.56 0.29 -19.91
C THR A 214 -15.40 -0.73 -19.17
N THR A 215 -15.59 -1.91 -19.76
CA THR A 215 -16.44 -3.01 -19.27
C THR A 215 -15.68 -4.33 -19.19
N LEU A 216 -16.17 -5.22 -18.33
CA LEU A 216 -15.83 -6.64 -18.31
C LEU A 216 -16.51 -7.39 -19.48
N PRO A 217 -16.10 -8.63 -19.79
CA PRO A 217 -16.72 -9.44 -20.85
C PRO A 217 -18.22 -9.74 -20.66
N ASP A 218 -18.75 -9.56 -19.45
CA ASP A 218 -20.18 -9.67 -19.12
C ASP A 218 -20.97 -8.35 -19.29
N GLY A 219 -20.29 -7.26 -19.68
CA GLY A 219 -20.87 -5.92 -19.84
C GLY A 219 -20.78 -5.03 -18.60
N THR A 220 -20.31 -5.52 -17.45
CA THR A 220 -20.22 -4.73 -16.21
C THR A 220 -19.14 -3.65 -16.32
N GLU A 221 -19.47 -2.38 -16.05
CA GLU A 221 -18.47 -1.30 -16.04
C GLU A 221 -17.40 -1.48 -14.95
N LEU A 222 -16.14 -1.15 -15.28
CA LEU A 222 -15.05 -1.13 -14.31
C LEU A 222 -15.27 0.00 -13.29
N ARG A 223 -15.29 -0.37 -12.00
CA ARG A 223 -15.46 0.58 -10.90
C ARG A 223 -14.22 1.47 -10.75
N TRP A 224 -14.49 2.76 -10.53
CA TRP A 224 -13.48 3.72 -10.11
C TRP A 224 -13.11 3.52 -8.64
N HIS A 225 -11.83 3.63 -8.33
CA HIS A 225 -11.26 3.52 -7.00
C HIS A 225 -10.30 4.69 -6.74
N ALA A 226 -10.36 5.27 -5.53
CA ALA A 226 -9.52 6.39 -5.13
C ALA A 226 -8.27 5.89 -4.39
N VAL A 227 -7.09 6.35 -4.81
CA VAL A 227 -5.79 6.06 -4.19
C VAL A 227 -4.92 7.32 -4.16
N ILE A 228 -3.79 7.26 -3.46
CA ILE A 228 -2.83 8.36 -3.42
C ILE A 228 -1.55 7.96 -4.16
N ILE A 229 -1.12 8.77 -5.12
CA ILE A 229 0.24 8.70 -5.66
C ILE A 229 1.18 9.41 -4.67
N VAL A 230 2.20 8.69 -4.19
CA VAL A 230 3.13 9.15 -3.15
C VAL A 230 4.52 9.52 -3.69
N GLY A 231 4.69 9.35 -5.00
CA GLY A 231 5.94 9.54 -5.72
C GLY A 231 5.91 8.83 -7.07
N TYR A 232 7.02 8.93 -7.79
CA TYR A 232 7.28 8.23 -9.04
C TYR A 232 8.74 7.78 -9.06
N GLY A 233 9.11 6.96 -10.04
CA GLY A 233 10.47 6.46 -10.17
C GLY A 233 10.76 5.96 -11.59
N THR A 234 11.88 5.24 -11.69
CA THR A 234 12.32 4.46 -12.84
C THR A 234 12.94 3.17 -12.30
N ASP A 235 12.66 2.02 -12.91
CA ASP A 235 13.25 0.74 -12.50
C ASP A 235 14.66 0.53 -13.11
N SER A 236 15.27 -0.63 -12.84
CA SER A 236 16.57 -1.02 -13.39
C SER A 236 16.58 -1.22 -14.92
N ASN A 237 15.41 -1.32 -15.57
CA ASN A 237 15.25 -1.53 -17.00
C ASN A 237 14.96 -0.21 -17.75
N GLY A 238 14.82 0.91 -17.04
CA GLY A 238 14.46 2.21 -17.62
C GLY A 238 12.94 2.47 -17.69
N VAL A 239 12.10 1.57 -17.17
CA VAL A 239 10.64 1.72 -17.15
C VAL A 239 10.26 2.71 -16.06
N LYS A 240 9.67 3.84 -16.46
CA LYS A 240 9.13 4.84 -15.55
C LYS A 240 7.82 4.36 -14.94
N PHE A 241 7.64 4.60 -13.64
CA PHE A 241 6.41 4.25 -12.92
C PHE A 241 5.94 5.36 -11.97
N TRP A 242 4.65 5.36 -11.66
CA TRP A 242 4.05 6.00 -10.49
C TRP A 242 4.03 5.00 -9.33
N ARG A 243 4.27 5.47 -8.10
CA ARG A 243 4.10 4.68 -6.87
C ARG A 243 2.83 5.15 -6.15
N LEU A 244 1.84 4.27 -6.05
CA LEU A 244 0.60 4.53 -5.33
C LEU A 244 0.55 3.79 -3.97
N LYS A 245 0.02 4.45 -2.93
CA LYS A 245 -0.44 3.78 -1.70
C LYS A 245 -1.94 3.52 -1.81
N ASN A 246 -2.34 2.31 -1.43
CA ASN A 246 -3.72 1.85 -1.52
C ASN A 246 -4.33 1.60 -0.13
N SER A 247 -5.66 1.54 -0.04
CA SER A 247 -6.44 1.35 1.18
C SER A 247 -6.93 -0.09 1.36
N TRP A 248 -6.11 -1.09 1.01
CA TRP A 248 -6.43 -2.54 1.12
C TRP A 248 -5.41 -3.31 1.99
N GLY A 249 -4.76 -2.58 2.91
CA GLY A 249 -3.80 -3.14 3.86
C GLY A 249 -2.45 -3.51 3.27
N GLU A 250 -1.54 -3.94 4.13
CA GLU A 250 -0.15 -4.26 3.79
C GLU A 250 0.01 -5.60 3.04
N THR A 251 -0.99 -6.49 3.09
CA THR A 251 -0.97 -7.79 2.39
C THR A 251 -1.29 -7.70 0.89
N TRP A 252 -1.76 -6.54 0.43
CA TRP A 252 -1.97 -6.22 -0.97
C TRP A 252 -0.71 -5.59 -1.59
N GLY A 253 -0.30 -6.07 -2.78
CA GLY A 253 0.84 -5.48 -3.49
C GLY A 253 2.14 -5.47 -2.69
N GLU A 254 2.90 -4.39 -2.89
CA GLU A 254 4.26 -4.18 -2.38
C GLU A 254 4.20 -3.50 -1.00
N GLY A 255 3.57 -4.15 -0.02
CA GLY A 255 3.34 -3.56 1.33
C GLY A 255 2.20 -2.55 1.37
N GLY A 256 1.10 -2.82 0.68
CA GLY A 256 -0.01 -1.90 0.45
C GLY A 256 0.29 -0.79 -0.58
N TYR A 257 1.38 -0.94 -1.34
CA TYR A 257 1.74 -0.09 -2.48
C TYR A 257 1.59 -0.84 -3.80
N GLY A 258 1.51 -0.09 -4.90
CA GLY A 258 1.69 -0.65 -6.23
C GLY A 258 2.39 0.31 -7.19
N ARG A 259 2.88 -0.25 -8.29
CA ARG A 259 3.53 0.48 -9.38
C ARG A 259 2.69 0.38 -10.65
N ILE A 260 2.47 1.52 -11.31
CA ILE A 260 1.79 1.61 -12.61
C ILE A 260 2.69 2.39 -13.58
N ARG A 261 2.76 2.00 -14.86
CA ARG A 261 3.63 2.61 -15.87
C ARG A 261 3.28 4.10 -16.08
N ARG A 262 4.31 4.92 -16.36
CA ARG A 262 4.22 6.39 -16.48
C ARG A 262 4.73 6.89 -17.83
N HIS A 263 4.06 7.93 -18.37
CA HIS A 263 4.14 8.42 -19.76
C HIS A 263 3.74 7.35 -20.78
N VAL A 264 2.48 6.90 -20.71
CA VAL A 264 1.90 6.01 -21.72
C VAL A 264 1.16 6.79 -22.79
N HIS A 265 1.18 6.30 -24.03
CA HIS A 265 0.76 7.10 -25.20
C HIS A 265 -0.76 7.12 -25.43
N ASN A 266 -1.57 6.72 -24.45
CA ASN A 266 -3.03 6.68 -24.51
C ASN A 266 -3.73 8.01 -24.12
N GLY A 267 -2.99 8.99 -23.60
CA GLY A 267 -3.53 10.30 -23.15
C GLY A 267 -4.42 10.25 -21.90
N GLN A 268 -4.60 9.10 -21.25
CA GLN A 268 -5.36 8.92 -20.00
C GLN A 268 -4.52 8.33 -18.86
N GLY A 269 -3.26 7.95 -19.12
CA GLY A 269 -2.43 7.17 -18.21
C GLY A 269 -2.90 5.71 -18.09
N VAL A 270 -2.07 4.85 -17.49
CA VAL A 270 -2.47 3.47 -17.16
C VAL A 270 -3.65 3.50 -16.17
N LEU A 271 -4.61 2.59 -16.33
CA LEU A 271 -5.86 2.53 -15.53
C LEU A 271 -6.73 3.81 -15.59
N GLY A 272 -6.44 4.75 -16.49
CA GLY A 272 -7.19 5.99 -16.64
C GLY A 272 -6.94 7.03 -15.55
N ILE A 273 -5.76 7.04 -14.92
CA ILE A 273 -5.40 7.98 -13.82
C ILE A 273 -5.60 9.47 -14.17
N CYS A 274 -5.52 9.85 -15.45
CA CYS A 274 -5.73 11.21 -15.94
C CYS A 274 -7.12 11.44 -16.56
N ALA A 275 -8.05 10.46 -16.52
CA ALA A 275 -9.39 10.64 -17.08
C ALA A 275 -10.20 11.73 -16.34
N TYR A 276 -9.96 11.86 -15.03
CA TYR A 276 -10.48 12.92 -14.15
C TYR A 276 -9.33 13.79 -13.62
N PRO A 277 -9.60 15.04 -13.20
CA PRO A 277 -8.61 15.84 -12.47
C PRO A 277 -8.17 15.11 -11.19
N ALA A 278 -6.86 15.10 -10.94
CA ALA A 278 -6.32 14.70 -9.65
C ALA A 278 -6.40 15.87 -8.65
N VAL A 279 -6.37 15.62 -7.34
CA VAL A 279 -6.49 16.67 -6.32
C VAL A 279 -5.55 16.49 -5.14
N TYR A 280 -5.18 17.60 -4.50
CA TYR A 280 -4.40 17.61 -3.26
C TYR A 280 -4.86 18.73 -2.31
N PRO A 281 -4.82 18.53 -0.99
CA PRO A 281 -5.11 19.59 -0.01
C PRO A 281 -4.03 20.68 0.00
N VAL A 282 -4.40 21.86 0.47
CA VAL A 282 -3.46 22.94 0.81
C VAL A 282 -3.77 23.51 2.20
N VAL A 283 -2.75 24.08 2.84
CA VAL A 283 -2.86 24.82 4.12
C VAL A 283 -2.32 26.23 3.92
N TRP A 284 -2.59 27.10 4.88
CA TRP A 284 -2.01 28.44 4.97
C TRP A 284 -0.45 28.40 5.05
#